data_AF-R6QZQ7-F1
#
_entry.id   AF-R6QZQ7-F1
#
_cell.length_a   1.000
_cell.length_b   1.000
_cell.length_c   1.000
_cell.angle_alpha   90.00
_cell.angle_beta   90.00
_cell.angle_gamma   90.00
#
_symmetry.space_group_name_H-M   'P 1'
#
loop_
_entity.id
_entity.type
_entity.pdbx_description
1 polymer ?
#
loop_
_entity_poly.entity_id
_entity_poly.type
_entity_poly.pdbx_seq_one_letter_code
_entity_poly.pdbx_strand_id
1 'polypeptide(L)'
;MDTQDNKFKNIQCIVLSILIITITVICAIFKGFSIQELIGVFVCGLVGTLVIRFSYELCLIHNRIHNAYHVEGGSTDGGEPSSFIVNFYKFLGYILILLQIVCLFIKK
;
A
#
# COMPACT_ATOMS: atom_id res chain seq x y z
N MET A 1 10.54 0.80 17.31
CA MET A 1 9.38 0.03 16.79
C MET A 1 9.35 -1.28 17.54
N ASP A 2 8.24 -1.61 18.20
CA ASP A 2 8.16 -2.78 19.06
C ASP A 2 8.27 -4.07 18.23
N THR A 3 8.86 -5.12 18.79
CA THR A 3 9.08 -6.39 18.08
C THR A 3 7.75 -7.03 17.68
N GLN A 4 6.69 -6.81 18.49
CA GLN A 4 5.34 -7.28 18.21
C GLN A 4 4.69 -6.54 17.04
N ASP A 5 4.86 -5.22 16.95
CA ASP A 5 4.33 -4.42 15.82
C ASP A 5 4.92 -4.87 14.49
N ASN A 6 6.22 -5.17 14.48
CA ASN A 6 6.89 -5.70 13.29
C ASN A 6 6.38 -7.07 12.88
N LYS A 7 6.10 -7.96 13.85
CA LYS A 7 5.49 -9.26 13.57
C LYS A 7 4.10 -9.10 12.97
N PHE A 8 3.27 -8.21 13.52
CA PHE A 8 1.94 -7.94 12.99
C PHE A 8 1.99 -7.38 11.56
N LYS A 9 2.84 -6.37 11.31
CA LYS A 9 3.07 -5.82 9.95
C LYS A 9 3.52 -6.90 8.96
N ASN A 10 4.38 -7.83 9.39
CA ASN A 10 4.84 -8.94 8.56
C ASN A 10 3.71 -9.91 8.22
N ILE A 11 2.92 -10.33 9.20
CA ILE A 11 1.77 -11.23 8.98
C ILE A 11 0.75 -10.56 8.05
N GLN A 12 0.42 -9.30 8.30
CA GLN A 12 -0.47 -8.52 7.44
C GLN A 12 0.06 -8.48 6.01
N CYS A 13 1.35 -8.22 5.81
CA CYS A 13 1.99 -8.21 4.50
C CYS A 13 1.88 -9.58 3.80
N ILE A 14 2.09 -10.69 4.53
CA ILE A 14 1.96 -12.05 3.96
C ILE A 14 0.53 -12.31 3.51
N VAL A 15 -0.46 -11.99 4.35
CA VAL A 15 -1.89 -12.19 4.04
C VAL A 15 -2.29 -11.39 2.79
N LEU A 16 -1.87 -10.13 2.69
CA LEU A 16 -2.17 -9.29 1.54
C LEU A 16 -1.46 -9.79 0.27
N SER A 17 -0.20 -10.24 0.37
CA SER A 17 0.52 -10.84 -0.76
C SER A 17 -0.17 -12.09 -1.29
N ILE A 18 -0.66 -12.97 -0.41
CA ILE A 18 -1.42 -14.15 -0.81
C ILE A 18 -2.69 -13.72 -1.55
N LEU A 19 -3.44 -12.75 -1.02
CA LEU A 19 -4.65 -12.23 -1.67
C LEU A 19 -4.36 -11.69 -3.08
N ILE A 20 -3.29 -10.92 -3.26
CA ILE A 20 -2.87 -10.37 -4.55
C ILE A 20 -2.57 -11.48 -5.56
N ILE A 21 -1.82 -12.50 -5.13
CA ILE A 21 -1.49 -13.65 -5.98
C ILE A 21 -2.78 -14.36 -6.39
N THR A 22 -3.69 -14.62 -5.43
CA THR A 22 -4.98 -15.28 -5.71
C THR A 22 -5.80 -14.49 -6.73
N ILE A 23 -5.96 -13.18 -6.57
CA ILE A 23 -6.71 -12.34 -7.51
C ILE A 23 -6.06 -12.36 -8.89
N THR A 24 -4.73 -12.23 -8.96
CA THR A 24 -3.98 -12.23 -10.23
C THR A 24 -4.15 -13.55 -10.97
N VAL A 25 -4.10 -14.68 -10.27
CA VAL A 25 -4.33 -16.02 -10.84
C VAL A 25 -5.77 -16.16 -11.35
N ILE A 26 -6.76 -15.67 -10.60
CA ILE A 26 -8.16 -15.69 -11.06
C ILE A 26 -8.33 -14.84 -12.32
N CYS A 27 -7.74 -13.65 -12.38
CA CYS A 27 -7.76 -12.81 -13.58
C CYS A 27 -7.11 -13.52 -14.79
N ALA A 28 -6.03 -14.27 -14.57
CA ALA A 28 -5.32 -14.99 -15.62
C ALA A 28 -6.14 -16.16 -16.18
N ILE A 29 -6.75 -16.96 -15.30
CA ILE A 29 -7.46 -18.19 -15.68
C ILE A 29 -8.87 -17.88 -16.21
N PHE A 30 -9.62 -17.01 -15.53
CA PHE A 30 -11.06 -16.89 -15.73
C PHE A 30 -11.50 -15.62 -16.46
N LYS A 31 -10.60 -14.62 -16.61
CA LYS A 31 -11.00 -13.29 -17.11
C LYS A 31 -10.34 -12.90 -18.42
N GLY A 32 -9.46 -13.73 -18.98
CA GLY A 32 -8.80 -13.44 -20.27
C GLY A 32 -7.99 -12.14 -20.24
N PHE A 33 -7.36 -11.82 -19.09
CA PHE A 33 -6.45 -10.69 -19.00
C PHE A 33 -5.19 -11.00 -19.82
N SER A 34 -4.76 -10.03 -20.62
CA SER A 34 -3.45 -10.04 -21.26
C SER A 34 -2.34 -9.97 -20.21
N ILE A 35 -1.13 -10.40 -20.58
CA ILE A 35 0.03 -10.38 -19.68
C ILE A 35 0.27 -8.97 -19.12
N GLN A 36 0.10 -7.92 -19.93
CA GLN A 36 0.27 -6.53 -19.49
C GLN A 36 -0.75 -6.14 -18.42
N GLU A 37 -2.02 -6.51 -18.59
CA GLU A 37 -3.06 -6.24 -17.59
C GLU A 37 -2.79 -7.02 -16.30
N LEU A 38 -2.34 -8.28 -16.38
CA LEU A 38 -1.98 -9.08 -15.20
C LEU A 38 -0.82 -8.46 -14.42
N ILE A 39 0.22 -7.97 -15.12
CA ILE A 39 1.33 -7.25 -14.50
C ILE A 39 0.79 -5.99 -13.82
N GLY A 40 -0.07 -5.22 -14.48
CA GLY A 40 -0.68 -4.01 -13.93
C GLY A 40 -1.49 -4.29 -12.66
N VAL A 41 -2.32 -5.34 -12.68
CA VAL A 41 -3.05 -5.81 -11.50
C VAL A 41 -2.06 -6.15 -10.41
N PHE A 42 -1.13 -7.07 -10.64
CA PHE A 42 -0.16 -7.53 -9.64
C PHE A 42 0.63 -6.38 -8.99
N VAL A 43 1.19 -5.48 -9.81
CA VAL A 43 1.96 -4.32 -9.35
C VAL A 43 1.10 -3.39 -8.49
N CYS A 44 -0.16 -3.15 -8.86
CA CYS A 44 -1.05 -2.26 -8.09
C CYS A 44 -1.23 -2.73 -6.64
N GLY A 45 -1.49 -4.01 -6.42
CA GLY A 45 -1.64 -4.54 -5.07
C GLY A 45 -0.32 -4.70 -4.33
N LEU A 46 0.78 -5.00 -5.05
CA LEU A 46 2.11 -5.01 -4.44
C LEU A 46 2.46 -3.63 -3.89
N VAL A 47 2.20 -2.56 -4.66
CA VAL A 47 2.35 -1.17 -4.21
C VAL A 47 1.41 -0.90 -3.02
N GLY A 48 0.14 -1.29 -3.08
CA GLY A 48 -0.79 -1.14 -1.96
C GLY A 48 -0.29 -1.79 -0.66
N THR A 49 0.26 -3.00 -0.76
CA THR A 49 0.84 -3.74 0.38
C THR A 49 2.07 -3.04 0.95
N LEU A 50 2.96 -2.56 0.08
CA LEU A 50 4.14 -1.80 0.50
C LEU A 50 3.74 -0.49 1.17
N VAL A 51 2.76 0.23 0.64
CA VAL A 51 2.22 1.47 1.23
C VAL A 51 1.66 1.21 2.63
N ILE A 52 0.93 0.12 2.85
CA ILE A 52 0.43 -0.23 4.19
C ILE A 52 1.58 -0.53 5.14
N ARG A 53 2.51 -1.40 4.72
CA ARG A 53 3.63 -1.88 5.55
C ARG A 53 4.56 -0.74 5.97
N PHE A 54 4.90 0.12 5.02
CA PHE A 54 5.83 1.23 5.20
C PHE A 54 5.12 2.57 5.39
N SER A 55 3.83 2.57 5.77
CA SER A 55 3.01 3.79 5.90
C SER A 55 3.67 4.83 6.81
N TYR A 56 4.21 4.41 7.96
CA TYR A 56 4.88 5.31 8.91
C TYR A 56 6.19 5.86 8.33
N GLU A 57 7.00 5.00 7.73
CA GLU A 57 8.28 5.33 7.12
C GLU A 57 8.11 6.26 5.91
N LEU A 58 7.08 6.05 5.10
CA LEU A 58 6.69 6.93 4.00
C LEU A 58 6.26 8.31 4.53
N CYS A 59 5.50 8.36 5.62
CA CYS A 59 5.13 9.63 6.24
C CYS A 59 6.34 10.36 6.83
N LEU A 60 7.30 9.64 7.44
CA LEU A 60 8.55 10.23 7.90
C LEU A 60 9.36 10.84 6.75
N ILE A 61 9.49 10.13 5.63
CA ILE A 61 10.18 10.64 4.43
C ILE A 61 9.45 11.86 3.89
N HIS A 62 8.11 11.80 3.79
CA HIS A 62 7.29 12.93 3.37
C HIS A 62 7.55 14.16 4.25
N ASN A 63 7.46 14.00 5.57
CA ASN A 63 7.67 15.11 6.51
C ASN A 63 9.09 15.66 6.43
N ARG A 64 10.11 14.81 6.27
CA ARG A 64 11.50 15.26 6.09
C ARG A 64 11.67 16.08 4.82
N ILE A 65 11.09 15.63 3.70
CA ILE A 65 11.11 16.36 2.44
C ILE A 65 10.35 17.69 2.61
N HIS A 66 9.15 17.65 3.18
CA HIS A 66 8.34 18.84 3.42
C HIS A 66 9.09 19.87 4.27
N ASN A 67 9.67 19.47 5.40
CA ASN A 67 10.45 20.35 6.28
C ASN A 67 11.70 20.92 5.58
N ALA A 68 12.30 20.18 4.65
CA ALA A 68 13.45 20.66 3.88
C ALA A 68 13.10 21.77 2.87
N TYR A 69 11.87 21.76 2.32
CA TYR A 69 11.44 22.71 1.30
C TYR A 69 10.45 23.78 1.81
N HIS A 70 9.76 23.54 2.93
CA HIS A 70 8.72 24.41 3.49
C HIS A 70 8.86 24.49 5.01
N VAL A 71 9.71 25.42 5.47
CA VAL A 71 10.04 25.60 6.90
C VAL A 71 8.83 26.06 7.71
N GLU A 72 7.91 26.82 7.12
CA GLU A 72 6.76 27.44 7.81
C GLU A 72 5.63 26.47 8.18
N GLY A 73 5.56 25.30 7.52
CA GLY A 73 4.54 24.27 7.77
C GLY A 73 5.13 22.96 8.28
N GLY A 74 6.41 22.94 8.63
CA GLY A 74 7.10 21.73 9.03
C GLY A 74 6.70 21.26 10.42
N SER A 75 6.66 19.94 10.64
CA SER A 75 6.29 19.44 11.98
C SER A 75 7.33 19.86 13.02
N THR A 76 6.85 20.45 14.11
CA THR A 76 7.68 20.96 15.22
C THR A 76 8.38 19.85 16.00
N ASP A 77 7.84 18.63 15.95
CA ASP A 77 8.37 17.44 16.62
C ASP A 77 9.30 16.62 15.71
N GLY A 78 10.30 17.27 15.11
CA GLY A 78 11.41 16.58 14.44
C GLY A 78 11.03 15.74 13.21
N GLY A 79 9.87 15.97 12.59
CA GLY A 79 9.39 15.19 11.45
C GLY A 79 8.45 14.03 11.80
N GLU A 80 8.07 13.83 13.07
CA GLU A 80 7.16 12.75 13.48
C GLU A 80 5.80 12.86 12.77
N PRO A 81 5.28 11.75 12.20
CA PRO A 81 4.02 11.77 11.48
C PRO A 81 2.83 11.57 12.42
N SER A 82 1.75 12.32 12.18
CA SER A 82 0.52 12.17 12.95
C SER A 82 -0.13 10.82 12.71
N SER A 83 -0.84 10.27 13.71
CA SER A 83 -1.57 9.01 13.53
C SER A 83 -2.62 9.10 12.41
N PHE A 84 -3.18 10.30 12.19
CA PHE A 84 -4.10 10.56 11.08
C PHE A 84 -3.44 10.31 9.73
N ILE A 85 -2.27 10.91 9.46
CA ILE A 85 -1.63 10.77 8.15
C ILE A 85 -1.15 9.34 7.89
N VAL A 86 -0.64 8.66 8.93
CA VAL A 86 -0.24 7.25 8.83
C VAL A 86 -1.43 6.36 8.45
N ASN A 87 -2.58 6.58 9.09
CA ASN A 87 -3.81 5.83 8.78
C ASN A 87 -4.37 6.19 7.40
N PHE A 88 -4.21 7.44 6.95
CA PHE A 88 -4.55 7.85 5.59
C PHE A 88 -3.73 7.11 4.53
N TYR A 89 -2.42 6.97 4.72
CA TYR A 89 -1.57 6.15 3.82
C TYR A 89 -2.01 4.68 3.82
N LYS A 90 -2.34 4.09 4.98
CA LYS A 90 -2.89 2.73 5.02
C LYS A 90 -4.20 2.63 4.26
N PHE A 91 -5.10 3.60 4.41
CA PHE A 91 -6.35 3.68 3.65
C PHE A 91 -6.08 3.72 2.14
N LEU A 92 -5.16 4.55 1.67
CA LEU A 92 -4.75 4.59 0.26
C LEU A 92 -4.23 3.23 -0.23
N GLY A 93 -3.40 2.55 0.58
CA GLY A 93 -2.92 1.22 0.25
C GLY A 93 -4.05 0.19 0.12
N TYR A 94 -5.08 0.25 0.98
CA TYR A 94 -6.27 -0.59 0.83
C TYR A 94 -7.08 -0.26 -0.41
N ILE A 95 -7.19 1.00 -0.81
CA ILE A 95 -7.86 1.40 -2.06
C ILE A 95 -7.16 0.77 -3.27
N LEU A 96 -5.82 0.76 -3.31
CA LEU A 96 -5.06 0.10 -4.38
C LEU A 96 -5.32 -1.41 -4.45
N ILE A 97 -5.44 -2.06 -3.30
CA ILE A 97 -5.78 -3.50 -3.24
C ILE A 97 -7.24 -3.73 -3.68
N LEU A 98 -8.17 -2.86 -3.28
CA LEU A 98 -9.58 -2.94 -3.71
C LEU A 98 -9.71 -2.76 -5.23
N LEU A 99 -8.89 -1.90 -5.85
CA LEU A 99 -8.88 -1.76 -7.31
C LEU A 99 -8.56 -3.08 -8.02
N GLN A 100 -7.69 -3.92 -7.48
CA GLN A 100 -7.46 -5.27 -8.04
C GLN A 100 -8.72 -6.14 -7.99
N ILE A 101 -9.48 -6.06 -6.89
CA ILE A 101 -10.74 -6.81 -6.75
C ILE A 101 -11.75 -6.33 -7.78
N VAL A 102 -11.84 -5.02 -8.01
CA VAL A 102 -12.72 -4.45 -9.04
C VAL A 102 -12.37 -4.96 -10.43
N CYS A 103 -11.08 -5.21 -10.74
CA CYS A 103 -10.67 -5.80 -12.02
C CYS A 103 -11.33 -7.17 -12.29
N LEU A 104 -11.66 -7.96 -11.26
CA LEU A 104 -12.40 -9.21 -11.43
C LEU A 104 -13.80 -9.01 -12.01
N PHE A 105 -14.39 -7.83 -11.87
CA PHE A 105 -15.77 -7.55 -12.29
C PHE A 105 -15.86 -6.78 -13.61
N ILE A 106 -14.78 -6.10 -14.04
CA ILE A 106 -14.79 -5.25 -15.23
C ILE A 106 -14.79 -6.07 -16.53
N LYS A 107 -14.06 -7.18 -16.58
CA LYS A 107 -13.95 -8.02 -17.78
C LYS A 107 -14.90 -9.23 -17.65
N LYS A 108 -15.82 -9.36 -18.60
CA LYS A 108 -16.75 -10.50 -18.74
C LYS A 108 -16.23 -11.49 -19.76
#